data_AF-R4JZ25-F1
#
_entry.id   AF-R4JZ25-F1
#
_cell.length_a   1.000
_cell.length_b   1.000
_cell.length_c   1.000
_cell.angle_alpha   90.00
_cell.angle_beta   90.00
_cell.angle_gamma   90.00
#
_symmetry.space_group_name_H-M   'P 1'
#
loop_
_entity.id
_entity.type
_entity.pdbx_description
1 polymer ?
#
loop_
_entity_poly.entity_id
_entity_poly.type
_entity_poly.pdbx_seq_one_letter_code
_entity_poly.pdbx_strand_id
1 'polypeptide(L)'
;MGIQTDKLGWIAGAVFLICLCYFILKRIKIYAPKIKINLRQALNFHCYLGIIGTIIAILHVGQNIFFIQISAGFICFFSMILLCISGIVIKCLKRISPASRRIWRFVHIGLAIVFVGSLLWHILLYHFIMS
;
A
#
# COMPACT_ATOMS: atom_id res chain seq x y z
N MET A 1 18.87 -16.94 -10.28
CA MET A 1 18.23 -16.56 -8.99
C MET A 1 16.81 -16.00 -9.21
N GLY A 2 15.95 -16.67 -10.01
CA GLY A 2 14.68 -16.06 -10.48
C GLY A 2 13.41 -16.43 -9.70
N ILE A 3 13.37 -17.53 -8.95
CA ILE A 3 12.10 -18.08 -8.43
C ILE A 3 11.70 -17.49 -7.05
N GLN A 4 12.66 -16.99 -6.27
CA GLN A 4 12.37 -16.45 -4.93
C GLN A 4 11.84 -15.02 -4.94
N THR A 5 12.29 -14.19 -5.90
CA THR A 5 11.85 -12.79 -6.01
C THR A 5 10.37 -12.71 -6.38
N ASP A 6 9.90 -13.52 -7.33
CA ASP A 6 8.51 -13.46 -7.80
C ASP A 6 7.50 -13.80 -6.69
N LYS A 7 7.83 -14.79 -5.86
CA LYS A 7 7.01 -15.17 -4.70
C LYS A 7 6.89 -14.01 -3.70
N LEU A 8 7.97 -13.27 -3.46
CA LEU A 8 7.93 -12.10 -2.58
C LEU A 8 7.05 -10.98 -3.15
N GLY A 9 7.06 -10.77 -4.47
CA GLY A 9 6.19 -9.81 -5.15
C GLY A 9 4.71 -10.13 -4.94
N TRP A 10 4.32 -11.40 -5.16
CA TRP A 10 2.95 -11.86 -4.91
C TRP A 10 2.54 -11.77 -3.44
N ILE A 11 3.43 -12.12 -2.51
CA ILE A 11 3.18 -11.99 -1.07
C ILE A 11 2.98 -10.51 -0.70
N ALA A 12 3.82 -9.60 -1.19
CA ALA A 12 3.65 -8.17 -0.96
C ALA A 12 2.30 -7.68 -1.50
N GLY A 13 1.96 -8.04 -2.74
CA GLY A 13 0.67 -7.72 -3.36
C GLY A 13 -0.52 -8.20 -2.53
N ALA A 14 -0.49 -9.44 -2.03
CA ALA A 14 -1.53 -10.00 -1.17
C ALA A 14 -1.65 -9.25 0.17
N VAL A 15 -0.53 -8.92 0.81
CA VAL A 15 -0.51 -8.12 2.05
C VAL A 15 -1.14 -6.75 1.82
N PHE A 16 -0.83 -6.09 0.69
CA PHE A 16 -1.45 -4.80 0.34
C PHE A 16 -2.93 -4.91 0.01
N LEU A 17 -3.38 -6.01 -0.60
CA LEU A 17 -4.81 -6.25 -0.81
C LEU A 17 -5.55 -6.35 0.52
N ILE A 18 -4.98 -7.03 1.51
CA ILE A 18 -5.53 -7.08 2.88
C ILE A 18 -5.54 -5.69 3.51
N CYS A 19 -4.51 -4.86 3.27
CA CYS A 19 -4.52 -3.45 3.70
C CYS A 19 -5.70 -2.67 3.12
N LEU A 20 -6.06 -2.89 1.85
CA LEU A 20 -7.21 -2.22 1.21
C LEU A 20 -8.55 -2.64 1.82
N CYS A 21 -8.68 -3.86 2.33
CA CYS A 21 -9.88 -4.33 3.03
C CYS A 21 -10.26 -3.46 4.24
N TYR A 22 -9.30 -2.75 4.85
CA TYR A 22 -9.60 -1.77 5.90
C TYR A 22 -10.58 -0.68 5.44
N PHE A 23 -10.47 -0.23 4.18
CA PHE A 23 -11.39 0.77 3.62
C PHE A 23 -12.82 0.23 3.57
N ILE A 24 -12.98 -1.04 3.16
CA ILE A 24 -14.26 -1.73 3.12
C ILE A 24 -14.82 -1.88 4.54
N LEU A 25 -14.02 -2.36 5.50
CA LEU A 25 -14.42 -2.51 6.90
C LEU A 25 -14.91 -1.19 7.51
N LYS A 26 -14.24 -0.08 7.17
CA LYS A 26 -14.65 1.26 7.62
C LYS A 26 -16.01 1.67 7.05
N ARG A 27 -16.32 1.31 5.80
CA ARG A 27 -17.63 1.57 5.18
C ARG A 27 -18.72 0.68 5.76
N ILE A 28 -18.46 -0.61 5.95
CA ILE A 28 -19.42 -1.56 6.54
C ILE A 28 -19.91 -1.05 7.90
N LYS A 29 -19.04 -0.53 8.77
CA LYS A 29 -19.47 -0.01 10.07
C LYS A 29 -20.42 1.21 9.97
N ILE A 30 -20.31 2.02 8.91
CA ILE A 30 -21.22 3.15 8.67
C ILE A 30 -22.61 2.63 8.27
N TYR A 31 -22.68 1.59 7.43
CA TYR A 31 -23.94 1.03 6.93
C TYR A 31 -24.58 -0.02 7.85
N ALA A 32 -23.78 -0.73 8.66
CA ALA A 32 -24.21 -1.81 9.54
C ALA A 32 -23.66 -1.60 10.98
N PRO A 33 -24.17 -0.63 11.74
CA PRO A 33 -23.66 -0.29 13.07
C PRO A 33 -23.83 -1.41 14.12
N LYS A 34 -24.66 -2.43 13.83
CA LYS A 34 -24.87 -3.60 14.69
C LYS A 34 -23.63 -4.50 14.81
N ILE A 35 -22.68 -4.41 13.87
CA ILE A 35 -21.44 -5.21 13.91
C ILE A 35 -20.42 -4.54 14.83
N LYS A 36 -20.07 -5.20 15.95
CA LYS A 36 -19.07 -4.72 16.91
C LYS A 36 -17.64 -4.88 16.36
N ILE A 37 -17.22 -3.98 15.46
CA ILE A 37 -15.84 -3.92 14.96
C ILE A 37 -15.03 -2.87 15.71
N ASN A 38 -13.92 -3.29 16.31
CA ASN A 38 -12.94 -2.40 16.91
C ASN A 38 -12.08 -1.72 15.82
N LEU A 39 -12.55 -0.56 15.32
CA LEU A 39 -11.86 0.23 14.29
C LEU A 39 -10.42 0.61 14.68
N ARG A 40 -10.13 0.77 15.98
CA ARG A 40 -8.78 1.13 16.43
C ARG A 40 -7.81 -0.02 16.21
N GLN A 41 -8.22 -1.23 16.54
CA GLN A 41 -7.43 -2.44 16.29
C GLN A 41 -7.26 -2.68 14.79
N ALA A 42 -8.33 -2.54 14.00
CA ALA A 42 -8.27 -2.66 12.55
C ALA A 42 -7.33 -1.62 11.90
N LEU A 43 -7.34 -0.37 12.40
CA LEU A 43 -6.41 0.67 11.93
C LEU A 43 -4.95 0.34 12.29
N ASN A 44 -4.70 -0.17 13.51
CA ASN A 44 -3.36 -0.59 13.90
C ASN A 44 -2.87 -1.75 13.02
N PHE A 45 -3.72 -2.73 12.76
CA PHE A 45 -3.42 -3.86 11.88
C PHE A 45 -3.09 -3.40 10.46
N HIS A 46 -3.90 -2.50 9.89
CA HIS A 46 -3.63 -1.88 8.58
C HIS A 46 -2.25 -1.20 8.55
N CYS A 47 -1.88 -0.45 9.60
CA CYS A 47 -0.55 0.16 9.65
C CYS A 47 0.59 -0.87 9.72
N TYR A 48 0.45 -1.91 10.54
CA TYR A 48 1.47 -2.95 10.65
C TYR A 48 1.65 -3.71 9.34
N LEU A 49 0.54 -4.11 8.70
CA LEU A 49 0.58 -4.75 7.39
C LEU A 49 1.18 -3.85 6.32
N GLY A 50 0.87 -2.54 6.32
CA GLY A 50 1.47 -1.59 5.38
C GLY A 50 3.00 -1.52 5.51
N ILE A 51 3.52 -1.51 6.73
CA ILE A 51 4.97 -1.53 6.98
C ILE A 51 5.57 -2.87 6.53
N ILE A 52 4.98 -3.99 6.94
CA ILE A 52 5.46 -5.34 6.59
C ILE A 52 5.46 -5.53 5.07
N GLY A 53 4.37 -5.18 4.38
CA GLY A 53 4.26 -5.25 2.93
C GLY A 53 5.31 -4.40 2.22
N THR A 54 5.60 -3.21 2.76
CA THR A 54 6.66 -2.33 2.22
C THR A 54 8.03 -2.99 2.35
N ILE A 55 8.35 -3.59 3.50
CA ILE A 55 9.63 -4.30 3.70
C ILE A 55 9.76 -5.47 2.73
N ILE A 56 8.72 -6.29 2.58
CA ILE A 56 8.73 -7.43 1.64
C ILE A 56 8.96 -6.95 0.20
N ALA A 57 8.32 -5.86 -0.20
CA ALA A 57 8.50 -5.29 -1.53
C ALA A 57 9.90 -4.69 -1.74
N ILE A 58 10.53 -4.11 -0.71
CA ILE A 58 11.96 -3.70 -0.76
C ILE A 58 12.85 -4.92 -1.03
N LEU A 59 12.60 -6.03 -0.34
CA LEU A 59 13.33 -7.28 -0.57
C LEU A 59 13.07 -7.88 -1.95
N HIS A 60 11.84 -7.77 -2.47
CA HIS A 60 11.49 -8.19 -3.83
C HIS A 60 12.27 -7.41 -4.90
N VAL A 61 12.37 -6.08 -4.77
CA VAL A 61 13.10 -5.24 -5.73
C VAL A 61 14.62 -5.49 -5.64
N GLY A 62 15.15 -5.81 -4.45
CA GLY A 62 16.52 -6.27 -4.29
C GLY A 62 17.57 -5.27 -4.81
N GLN A 63 18.47 -5.72 -5.69
CA GLN A 63 19.50 -4.86 -6.32
C GLN A 63 19.03 -4.13 -7.59
N ASN A 64 17.82 -4.42 -8.09
CA ASN A 64 17.30 -3.82 -9.33
C ASN A 64 16.93 -2.32 -9.17
N ILE A 65 17.08 -1.76 -7.97
CA ILE A 65 16.81 -0.35 -7.64
C ILE A 65 17.76 0.61 -8.40
N PHE A 66 18.95 0.14 -8.78
CA PHE A 66 19.99 0.97 -9.41
C PHE A 66 19.85 1.15 -10.93
N PHE A 67 19.03 0.35 -11.61
CA PHE A 67 18.74 0.55 -13.03
C PHE A 67 17.60 1.55 -13.19
N ILE A 68 17.97 2.82 -13.33
CA ILE A 68 17.09 4.00 -13.45
C ILE A 68 16.42 4.00 -14.84
N GLN A 69 15.57 3.02 -15.12
CA GLN A 69 14.57 3.13 -16.18
C GLN A 69 13.22 3.34 -15.52
N ILE A 70 12.54 4.42 -15.92
CA ILE A 70 11.18 4.72 -15.49
C ILE A 70 10.28 3.58 -16.01
N SER A 71 10.04 2.60 -15.14
CA SER A 71 9.22 1.43 -15.41
C SER A 71 8.00 1.40 -14.50
N ALA A 72 6.99 0.60 -14.86
CA ALA A 72 5.81 0.38 -14.03
C ALA A 72 6.16 -0.10 -12.61
N GLY A 73 7.16 -0.99 -12.51
CA GLY A 73 7.66 -1.50 -11.23
C GLY A 73 8.31 -0.40 -10.37
N PHE A 74 9.05 0.52 -11.00
CA PHE A 74 9.65 1.66 -10.30
C PHE A 74 8.59 2.60 -9.70
N ILE A 75 7.57 2.96 -10.50
CA ILE A 75 6.47 3.82 -10.04
C ILE A 75 5.68 3.12 -8.91
N CYS A 76 5.43 1.82 -9.05
CA CYS A 76 4.76 1.01 -8.03
C CYS A 76 5.56 0.98 -6.72
N PHE A 77 6.87 0.76 -6.80
CA PHE A 77 7.74 0.74 -5.62
C PHE A 77 7.80 2.09 -4.90
N PHE A 78 8.02 3.18 -5.63
CA PHE A 78 8.09 4.52 -5.04
C PHE A 78 6.76 4.97 -4.44
N SER A 79 5.64 4.74 -5.16
CA SER A 79 4.31 5.10 -4.66
C SER A 79 3.96 4.33 -3.38
N MET A 80 4.36 3.06 -3.27
CA MET A 80 4.19 2.25 -2.06
C MET A 80 4.99 2.80 -0.87
N ILE A 81 6.25 3.21 -1.06
CA ILE A 81 7.05 3.84 -0.01
C ILE A 81 6.37 5.13 0.47
N LEU A 82 5.98 6.00 -0.46
CA LEU A 82 5.28 7.25 -0.14
C LEU A 82 3.93 7.00 0.55
N LEU A 83 3.22 5.94 0.15
CA LEU A 83 1.97 5.53 0.77
C LEU A 83 2.18 5.11 2.23
N CYS A 84 3.22 4.32 2.50
CA CYS A 84 3.59 3.90 3.85
C CYS A 84 3.98 5.11 4.73
N ILE A 85 4.86 5.98 4.22
CA ILE A 85 5.28 7.21 4.92
C ILE A 85 4.09 8.11 5.23
N SER A 86 3.22 8.40 4.25
CA SER A 86 2.04 9.23 4.47
C SER A 86 1.08 8.63 5.50
N GLY A 87 0.94 7.29 5.54
CA GLY A 87 0.16 6.59 6.57
C GLY A 87 0.73 6.77 7.98
N ILE A 88 2.06 6.66 8.13
CA ILE A 88 2.76 6.92 9.40
C ILE A 88 2.59 8.38 9.82
N VAL A 89 2.76 9.32 8.90
CA VAL A 89 2.59 10.77 9.14
C VAL A 89 1.18 11.06 9.69
N ILE A 90 0.12 10.51 9.09
CA ILE A 90 -1.26 10.66 9.57
C ILE A 90 -1.43 10.11 11.00
N LYS A 91 -0.79 8.98 11.31
CA LYS A 91 -0.89 8.31 12.62
C LYS A 91 -0.13 9.04 13.72
N CYS A 92 1.09 9.51 13.42
CA CYS A 92 1.99 10.16 14.37
C CYS A 92 1.57 11.60 14.65
N LEU A 93 1.12 12.33 13.62
CA LEU A 93 0.77 13.72 13.76
C LEU A 93 -0.66 13.90 14.30
N LYS A 94 -0.85 13.50 15.57
CA LYS A 94 -2.14 13.59 16.27
C LYS A 94 -2.54 15.02 16.64
N ARG A 95 -1.56 15.92 16.76
CA ARG A 95 -1.73 17.32 17.22
C ARG A 95 -1.85 18.37 16.10
N ILE A 96 -1.87 17.98 14.82
CA ILE A 96 -2.08 18.95 13.73
C ILE A 96 -3.54 19.37 13.63
N SER A 97 -3.76 20.53 13.02
CA SER A 97 -5.08 21.03 12.68
C SER A 97 -5.92 20.00 11.91
N PRO A 98 -7.26 19.97 12.12
CA PRO A 98 -8.16 19.08 11.39
C PRO A 98 -8.05 19.23 9.87
N ALA A 99 -7.80 20.45 9.39
CA ALA A 99 -7.59 20.76 7.97
C ALA A 99 -6.37 20.04 7.40
N SER A 100 -5.21 20.13 8.07
CA SER A 100 -3.99 19.43 7.64
C SER A 100 -4.17 17.91 7.63
N ARG A 101 -4.82 17.35 8.65
CA ARG A 101 -5.14 15.90 8.68
C ARG A 101 -6.01 15.48 7.51
N ARG A 102 -6.96 16.32 7.07
CA ARG A 102 -7.80 16.05 5.91
C ARG A 102 -6.98 16.03 4.62
N ILE A 103 -6.05 16.97 4.44
CA ILE A 103 -5.13 17.01 3.29
C ILE A 103 -4.28 15.75 3.23
N TRP A 104 -3.63 15.38 4.34
CA TRP A 104 -2.81 14.15 4.38
C TRP A 104 -3.60 12.90 4.05
N ARG A 105 -4.87 12.81 4.47
CA ARG A 105 -5.75 11.70 4.08
C ARG A 105 -6.03 11.69 2.58
N PHE A 106 -6.26 12.85 1.96
CA PHE A 106 -6.44 12.93 0.50
C PHE A 106 -5.17 12.52 -0.23
N VAL A 107 -4.00 12.97 0.21
CA VAL A 107 -2.70 12.55 -0.33
C VAL A 107 -2.53 11.04 -0.21
N HIS A 108 -2.79 10.46 0.95
CA HIS A 108 -2.67 9.03 1.17
C HIS A 108 -3.64 8.21 0.30
N ILE A 109 -4.89 8.67 0.12
CA ILE A 109 -5.86 8.03 -0.78
C ILE A 109 -5.41 8.15 -2.25
N GLY A 110 -4.93 9.33 -2.66
CA GLY A 110 -4.41 9.55 -4.02
C GLY A 110 -3.22 8.64 -4.32
N LEU A 111 -2.27 8.55 -3.38
CA LEU A 111 -1.13 7.62 -3.46
C LEU A 111 -1.59 6.17 -3.54
N ALA A 112 -2.64 5.78 -2.81
CA ALA A 112 -3.16 4.42 -2.87
C ALA A 112 -3.74 4.10 -4.26
N ILE A 113 -4.44 5.05 -4.89
CA ILE A 113 -4.97 4.89 -6.25
C ILE A 113 -3.83 4.75 -7.26
N VAL A 114 -2.82 5.62 -7.18
CA VAL A 114 -1.62 5.55 -8.05
C VAL A 114 -0.91 4.20 -7.86
N PHE A 115 -0.70 3.78 -6.62
CA PHE A 115 -0.08 2.51 -6.30
C PHE A 115 -0.86 1.33 -6.91
N VAL A 116 -2.16 1.23 -6.65
CA VAL A 116 -2.99 0.13 -7.18
C VAL A 116 -2.98 0.12 -8.71
N GLY A 117 -3.14 1.28 -9.35
CA GLY A 117 -3.07 1.39 -10.81
C GLY A 117 -1.72 0.93 -11.37
N SER A 118 -0.62 1.39 -10.76
CA SER A 118 0.73 1.01 -11.18
C SER A 118 1.06 -0.47 -10.90
N LEU A 119 0.53 -1.05 -9.83
CA LEU A 119 0.68 -2.47 -9.50
C LEU A 119 -0.04 -3.35 -10.53
N LEU A 120 -1.29 -3.03 -10.85
CA LEU A 120 -2.04 -3.74 -11.88
C LEU A 120 -1.34 -3.64 -13.24
N TRP A 121 -0.87 -2.44 -13.59
CA TRP A 121 -0.12 -2.21 -14.82
C TRP A 121 1.20 -3.00 -14.85
N HIS A 122 1.93 -3.04 -13.73
CA HIS A 122 3.17 -3.80 -13.61
C HIS A 122 2.94 -5.30 -13.78
N ILE A 123 1.91 -5.86 -13.13
CA ILE A 123 1.52 -7.27 -13.28
C ILE A 123 1.13 -7.55 -14.73
N LEU A 124 0.30 -6.69 -15.35
CA LEU A 124 -0.13 -6.87 -16.74
C LEU A 124 1.04 -6.87 -17.72
N LEU A 125 1.92 -5.87 -17.64
CA LEU A 125 3.09 -5.79 -18.52
C LEU A 125 4.00 -7.01 -18.36
N TYR A 126 4.31 -7.38 -17.12
CA TYR A 126 5.27 -8.44 -16.85
C TYR A 126 4.74 -9.84 -17.16
N HIS A 127 3.45 -10.09 -16.93
CA HIS A 127 2.86 -11.42 -17.14
C HIS A 127 2.16 -11.64 -18.47
N PHE A 128 1.71 -10.59 -19.17
CA PHE A 128 0.89 -10.75 -20.38
C PHE A 128 1.51 -10.14 -21.64
N ILE A 129 2.44 -9.19 -21.52
CA ILE A 129 3.00 -8.46 -22.67
C ILE A 129 4.48 -8.80 -22.89
N MET A 130 5.25 -8.97 -21.82
CA MET A 130 6.69 -9.25 -21.88
C MET A 130 7.05 -10.72 -21.55
N SER A 131 6.05 -11.58 -21.34
CA SER A 131 6.22 -13.02 -21.10
C SER A 131 6.49 -13.80 -22.38
#